data_AF-A0A0D6LQY1-F1
#
_entry.id   AF-A0A0D6LQY1-F1
#
_cell.length_a   1.000
_cell.length_b   1.000
_cell.length_c   1.000
_cell.angle_alpha   90.00
_cell.angle_beta   90.00
_cell.angle_gamma   90.00
#
_symmetry.space_group_name_H-M   'P 1'
#
loop_
_entity.id
_entity.type
_entity.pdbx_description
1 polymer ?
#
loop_
_entity_poly.entity_id
_entity_poly.type
_entity_poly.pdbx_seq_one_letter_code
_entity_poly.pdbx_strand_id
1 'polypeptide(L)'
;MQKWLAVAQRTLVFQRNRATYFQQQKRFPPAFIRRFFLRYPQAHLYIVFGLLSSAMLGPAVHSVYLFMTLTPEEFERYRFERTAVVKERQKYGKYLWIPFYSSGEMPKEELPAME
;
A
#
# COMPACT_ATOMS: atom_id res chain seq x y z
N MET A 1 10.19 -60.07 -3.41
CA MET A 1 10.06 -59.03 -2.35
C MET A 1 10.73 -57.70 -2.70
N GLN A 2 11.96 -57.67 -3.21
CA GLN A 2 12.70 -56.41 -3.48
C GLN A 2 11.99 -55.43 -4.44
N LYS A 3 11.29 -55.94 -5.47
CA LYS A 3 10.53 -55.10 -6.41
C LYS A 3 9.38 -54.32 -5.75
N TRP A 4 8.74 -54.91 -4.74
CA TRP A 4 7.65 -54.27 -3.98
C TRP A 4 8.17 -53.17 -3.05
N LEU A 5 9.34 -53.39 -2.42
CA LEU A 5 10.01 -52.39 -1.60
C LEU A 5 10.43 -51.16 -2.41
N ALA A 6 10.91 -51.34 -3.64
CA ALA A 6 11.27 -50.25 -4.53
C ALA A 6 10.05 -49.40 -4.95
N VAL A 7 8.90 -50.04 -5.19
CA VAL A 7 7.64 -49.33 -5.50
C VAL A 7 7.14 -48.57 -4.27
N ALA A 8 7.18 -49.17 -3.09
CA ALA A 8 6.79 -48.52 -1.83
C ALA A 8 7.70 -47.33 -1.46
N GLN A 9 9.02 -47.42 -1.70
CA GLN A 9 9.92 -46.29 -1.52
C GLN A 9 9.59 -45.14 -2.49
N ARG A 10 9.28 -45.43 -3.75
CA ARG A 10 8.90 -44.41 -4.74
C ARG A 10 7.60 -43.71 -4.37
N THR A 11 6.60 -44.44 -3.87
CA THR A 11 5.33 -43.85 -3.43
C THR A 11 5.48 -43.02 -2.16
N LEU A 12 6.31 -43.44 -1.20
CA LEU A 12 6.64 -42.67 0.00
C LEU A 12 7.40 -41.38 -0.33
N VAL A 13 8.37 -41.43 -1.25
CA VAL A 13 9.09 -40.23 -1.73
C VAL A 13 8.14 -39.30 -2.48
N PHE A 14 7.22 -39.83 -3.29
CA PHE A 14 6.21 -39.05 -4.00
C PHE A 14 5.22 -38.37 -3.04
N GLN A 15 4.75 -39.08 -1.99
CA GLN A 15 3.90 -38.47 -0.96
C GLN A 15 4.62 -37.41 -0.14
N ARG A 16 5.89 -37.65 0.23
CA ARG A 16 6.75 -36.65 0.88
C ARG A 16 6.97 -35.42 0.00
N ASN A 17 7.06 -35.61 -1.32
CA ASN A 17 7.17 -34.53 -2.29
C ASN A 17 5.81 -33.84 -2.60
N ARG A 18 4.66 -34.46 -2.30
CA ARG A 18 3.34 -33.84 -2.43
C ARG A 18 3.07 -32.79 -1.35
N ALA A 19 3.72 -32.90 -0.19
CA ALA A 19 3.69 -31.92 0.89
C ALA A 19 4.81 -30.85 0.80
N THR A 20 5.38 -30.63 -0.39
CA THR A 20 6.48 -29.67 -0.65
C THR A 20 6.10 -28.19 -0.53
N TYR A 21 4.99 -27.87 0.12
CA TYR A 21 4.82 -26.54 0.72
C TYR A 21 5.87 -26.27 1.80
N PHE A 22 6.42 -27.32 2.45
CA PHE A 22 7.38 -27.22 3.55
C PHE A 22 8.86 -27.33 3.16
N GLN A 23 9.20 -27.94 2.02
CA GLN A 23 10.57 -27.99 1.51
C GLN A 23 10.80 -26.83 0.54
N GLN A 24 11.16 -25.66 1.06
CA GLN A 24 11.53 -24.50 0.23
C GLN A 24 13.05 -24.34 0.15
N GLN A 25 13.58 -24.31 -1.06
CA GLN A 25 14.86 -23.64 -1.35
C GLN A 25 14.74 -22.16 -0.94
N LYS A 26 15.81 -21.60 -0.39
CA LYS A 26 15.94 -20.17 -0.01
C LYS A 26 15.80 -19.25 -1.23
N ARG A 27 14.60 -19.08 -1.76
CA ARG A 27 14.27 -18.17 -2.87
C ARG A 27 13.18 -17.19 -2.45
N PHE A 28 13.23 -16.00 -3.03
CA PHE A 28 12.19 -14.99 -2.89
C PHE A 28 10.90 -15.48 -3.57
N PRO A 29 9.70 -15.28 -2.98
CA PRO A 29 9.43 -14.60 -1.71
C PRO A 29 9.69 -15.49 -0.46
N PRO A 30 10.07 -14.88 0.68
CA PRO A 30 10.24 -15.55 1.97
C PRO A 30 9.11 -16.54 2.31
N ALA A 31 9.45 -17.66 2.94
CA ALA A 31 8.52 -18.74 3.25
C ALA A 31 7.26 -18.28 4.02
N PHE A 32 7.42 -17.33 4.94
CA PHE A 32 6.31 -16.74 5.68
C PHE A 32 5.31 -16.01 4.76
N ILE A 33 5.80 -15.16 3.86
CA ILE A 33 4.97 -14.39 2.93
C ILE A 33 4.20 -15.35 2.00
N ARG A 34 4.88 -16.38 1.49
CA ARG A 34 4.21 -17.40 0.67
C ARG A 34 3.11 -18.12 1.43
N ARG A 35 3.37 -18.56 2.67
CA ARG A 35 2.38 -19.23 3.51
C ARG A 35 1.19 -18.31 3.84
N PHE A 36 1.44 -17.03 4.06
CA PHE A 36 0.40 -16.04 4.34
C PHE A 36 -0.57 -15.91 3.16
N PHE A 37 -0.06 -15.70 1.93
CA PHE A 37 -0.91 -15.58 0.74
C PHE A 37 -1.59 -16.90 0.33
N LEU A 38 -0.96 -18.05 0.60
CA LEU A 38 -1.62 -19.36 0.40
C LEU A 38 -2.76 -19.59 1.40
N ARG A 39 -2.61 -19.15 2.65
CA ARG A 39 -3.65 -19.25 3.68
C ARG A 39 -4.75 -18.22 3.48
N TYR A 40 -4.41 -17.03 3.01
CA TYR A 40 -5.32 -15.91 2.80
C TYR A 40 -5.22 -15.42 1.35
N PRO A 41 -5.88 -16.10 0.40
CA PRO A 41 -5.77 -15.77 -1.02
C PRO A 41 -6.28 -14.35 -1.32
N GLN A 42 -7.24 -13.83 -0.55
CA GLN A 42 -7.81 -12.49 -0.70
C GLN A 42 -7.01 -11.38 0.02
N ALA A 43 -5.91 -11.70 0.71
CA ALA A 43 -5.17 -10.71 1.51
C ALA A 43 -4.69 -9.51 0.68
N HIS A 44 -4.32 -9.73 -0.58
CA HIS A 44 -3.90 -8.67 -1.49
C HIS A 44 -5.00 -7.62 -1.71
N LEU A 45 -6.28 -8.02 -1.77
CA LEU A 45 -7.41 -7.10 -1.93
C LEU A 45 -7.55 -6.19 -0.70
N TYR A 46 -7.42 -6.75 0.51
CA TYR A 46 -7.47 -5.97 1.74
C TYR A 46 -6.28 -5.02 1.88
N ILE A 47 -5.08 -5.42 1.45
CA ILE A 47 -3.90 -4.55 1.44
C ILE A 47 -4.12 -3.37 0.49
N VAL A 48 -4.58 -3.64 -0.74
CA VAL A 48 -4.87 -2.59 -1.72
C VAL A 48 -5.99 -1.68 -1.22
N PHE A 49 -7.05 -2.24 -0.65
CA PHE A 49 -8.14 -1.48 -0.05
C PHE A 49 -7.65 -0.58 1.09
N GLY A 50 -6.81 -1.11 1.99
CA GLY A 50 -6.19 -0.34 3.07
C GLY A 50 -5.34 0.82 2.53
N LEU A 51 -4.55 0.56 1.49
CA LEU A 51 -3.73 1.58 0.85
C LEU A 51 -4.59 2.68 0.20
N LEU A 52 -5.61 2.31 -0.57
CA LEU A 52 -6.50 3.26 -1.23
C LEU A 52 -7.35 4.05 -0.23
N SER A 53 -7.88 3.40 0.80
CA SER A 53 -8.64 4.07 1.87
C SER A 53 -7.76 5.05 2.65
N SER A 54 -6.51 4.69 2.96
CA SER A 54 -5.58 5.61 3.61
C SER A 54 -5.24 6.82 2.73
N ALA A 55 -5.07 6.62 1.42
CA ALA A 55 -4.84 7.71 0.46
C ALA A 55 -6.04 8.66 0.38
N MET A 56 -7.26 8.15 0.56
CA MET A 56 -8.48 8.95 0.59
C MET A 56 -8.67 9.68 1.93
N LEU A 57 -8.40 9.01 3.05
CA LEU A 57 -8.61 9.56 4.40
C LEU A 57 -7.52 10.53 4.84
N GLY A 58 -6.26 10.33 4.42
CA GLY A 58 -5.13 11.16 4.83
C GLY A 58 -5.36 12.67 4.69
N PRO A 59 -5.74 13.17 3.50
CA PRO A 59 -6.04 14.59 3.30
C PRO A 59 -7.19 15.10 4.18
N ALA A 60 -8.22 14.27 4.40
CA ALA A 60 -9.37 14.63 5.23
C ALA A 60 -8.94 14.78 6.70
N VAL A 61 -8.20 13.81 7.25
CA VAL A 61 -7.68 13.86 8.62
C VAL A 61 -6.77 15.07 8.81
N HIS A 62 -5.88 15.36 7.85
CA HIS A 62 -5.03 16.54 7.91
C HIS A 62 -5.84 17.85 7.90
N SER A 63 -6.89 17.94 7.08
CA SER A 63 -7.77 19.12 7.06
C SER A 63 -8.53 19.32 8.38
N VAL A 64 -8.97 18.23 9.03
CA VAL A 64 -9.62 18.28 10.34
C VAL A 64 -8.62 18.71 11.42
N TYR A 65 -7.39 18.21 11.36
CA TYR A 65 -6.32 18.65 12.27
C TYR A 65 -6.08 20.16 12.16
N LEU A 66 -5.95 20.69 10.94
CA LEU A 66 -5.77 22.13 10.72
C LEU A 66 -6.98 22.95 11.17
N PHE A 67 -8.19 22.44 10.97
CA PHE A 67 -9.40 23.10 11.46
C PHE A 67 -9.43 23.24 12.98
N MET A 68 -8.92 22.23 13.70
CA MET A 68 -8.91 22.23 15.17
C MET A 68 -7.76 23.04 15.76
N THR A 69 -6.68 23.25 15.00
CA THR A 69 -5.44 23.89 15.50
C THR A 69 -5.28 25.34 15.08
N LEU A 70 -5.84 25.74 13.93
CA LEU A 70 -5.72 27.10 13.40
C LEU A 70 -6.84 28.01 13.88
N THR A 71 -6.58 29.31 13.83
CA THR A 71 -7.65 30.31 13.99
C THR A 71 -8.61 30.29 12.80
N PRO A 72 -9.86 30.77 12.95
CA PRO A 72 -10.83 30.78 11.87
C PRO A 72 -10.34 31.51 10.60
N GLU A 73 -9.63 32.63 10.76
CA GLU A 73 -9.11 33.43 9.64
C GLU A 73 -8.00 32.70 8.88
N GLU A 74 -7.08 32.07 9.60
CA GLU A 74 -6.00 31.27 9.01
C GLU A 74 -6.54 30.05 8.27
N PHE A 75 -7.57 29.41 8.83
CA PHE A 75 -8.22 28.29 8.18
C PHE A 75 -8.95 28.70 6.90
N GLU A 76 -9.60 29.87 6.87
CA GLU A 76 -10.21 30.39 5.63
C GLU A 76 -9.18 30.67 4.54
N ARG A 77 -8.03 31.27 4.90
CA ARG A 77 -6.91 31.47 3.95
C ARG A 77 -6.40 30.15 3.41
N TYR A 78 -6.10 29.19 4.29
CA TYR A 78 -5.67 27.85 3.91
C TYR A 78 -6.67 27.16 2.96
N ARG A 79 -7.98 27.26 3.25
CA ARG A 79 -9.02 26.69 2.37
C ARG A 79 -9.02 27.32 0.99
N PHE A 80 -8.88 28.65 0.90
CA PHE A 80 -8.86 29.35 -0.37
C PHE A 80 -7.64 28.92 -1.22
N GLU A 81 -6.45 28.93 -0.63
CA GLU A 81 -5.21 28.53 -1.28
C GLU A 81 -5.25 27.07 -1.75
N ARG A 82 -5.67 26.14 -0.88
CA ARG A 82 -5.82 24.73 -1.26
C ARG A 82 -6.80 24.54 -2.41
N THR A 83 -7.92 25.26 -2.40
CA THR A 83 -8.91 25.16 -3.47
C THR A 83 -8.35 25.66 -4.80
N ALA A 84 -7.55 26.73 -4.78
CA ALA A 84 -6.85 27.22 -5.97
C ALA A 84 -5.87 26.16 -6.53
N VAL A 85 -5.04 25.57 -5.67
CA VAL A 85 -4.09 24.51 -6.08
C VAL A 85 -4.82 23.28 -6.61
N VAL A 86 -5.94 22.87 -6.01
CA VAL A 86 -6.74 21.74 -6.50
C VAL A 86 -7.34 22.03 -7.89
N LYS A 87 -7.82 23.26 -8.12
CA LYS A 87 -8.31 23.66 -9.46
C LYS A 87 -7.20 23.64 -10.50
N GLU A 88 -5.99 24.10 -10.15
CA GLU A 88 -4.84 24.03 -11.05
C GLU A 88 -4.44 22.57 -11.36
N ARG A 89 -4.43 21.70 -10.34
CA ARG A 89 -4.20 20.26 -10.48
C ARG A 89 -5.21 19.63 -11.44
N GLN A 90 -6.49 19.90 -11.26
CA GLN A 90 -7.56 19.34 -12.10
C GLN A 90 -7.52 19.86 -13.53
N LYS A 91 -7.23 21.15 -13.73
CA LYS A 91 -7.26 21.79 -15.04
C LYS A 91 -6.02 21.49 -15.88
N TYR A 92 -4.85 21.46 -15.26
CA TYR A 92 -3.56 21.41 -15.96
C TYR A 92 -2.75 20.14 -15.68
N GLY A 93 -3.19 19.28 -14.76
CA GLY A 93 -2.40 18.11 -14.34
C GLY A 93 -1.10 18.45 -13.63
N LYS A 94 -0.95 19.70 -13.14
CA LYS A 94 0.23 20.16 -12.41
C LYS A 94 0.16 19.70 -10.95
N TYR A 95 1.31 19.53 -10.29
CA TYR A 95 1.39 19.21 -8.85
C TYR A 95 0.67 17.91 -8.44
N LEU A 96 0.74 16.88 -9.29
CA LEU A 96 0.20 15.56 -8.97
C LEU A 96 1.12 14.82 -8.00
N TRP A 97 0.52 14.11 -7.04
CA TRP A 97 1.27 13.27 -6.10
C TRP A 97 2.08 12.17 -6.82
N ILE A 98 1.50 11.62 -7.89
CA ILE A 98 2.15 10.61 -8.71
C ILE A 98 3.01 11.34 -9.76
N PRO A 99 4.35 11.22 -9.70
CA PRO A 99 5.25 12.08 -10.46
C PRO A 99 5.27 11.80 -11.97
N PHE A 100 4.63 10.71 -12.44
CA PHE A 100 4.66 10.31 -13.85
C PHE A 100 3.91 11.26 -14.80
N TYR A 101 3.04 12.12 -14.28
CA TYR A 101 2.26 13.09 -15.07
C TYR A 101 2.36 14.53 -14.57
N SER A 102 3.12 14.80 -13.51
CA SER A 102 3.20 16.13 -12.92
C SER A 102 4.19 17.00 -13.69
N SER A 103 3.72 18.17 -14.16
CA SER A 103 4.62 19.26 -14.54
C SER A 103 4.69 20.29 -13.40
N GLY A 104 5.90 20.58 -12.92
CA GLY A 104 6.17 21.59 -11.88
C GLY A 104 6.50 21.03 -10.49
N GLU A 105 7.20 21.84 -9.69
CA GLU A 105 7.52 21.56 -8.28
C GLU A 105 6.31 21.85 -7.39
N MET A 106 6.08 21.02 -6.37
CA MET A 106 4.99 21.25 -5.41
C MET A 106 5.19 22.60 -4.69
N PRO A 107 4.15 23.44 -4.56
CA PRO A 107 4.24 24.63 -3.72
C PRO A 107 4.60 24.21 -2.30
N LYS A 108 5.57 24.92 -1.69
CA LYS A 108 5.94 24.69 -0.30
C LYS A 108 4.75 25.08 0.56
N GLU A 109 4.20 24.12 1.30
CA GLU A 109 3.20 24.40 2.32
C GLU A 109 3.91 25.16 3.46
N GLU A 110 3.80 26.48 3.46
CA GLU A 110 4.17 27.31 4.61
C GLU A 110 3.11 27.09 5.69
N LEU A 111 3.37 26.09 6.55
CA LEU A 111 2.56 25.93 7.75
C LEU A 111 2.73 27.21 8.59
N PRO A 112 1.63 27.83 9.06
CA PRO A 112 1.75 28.98 9.96
C PRO A 112 2.59 28.57 11.17
N ALA A 113 3.52 29.45 11.56
CA ALA A 113 4.42 29.20 12.68
C ALA A 113 3.58 28.85 13.91
N MET A 114 3.74 27.64 14.44
CA MET A 114 3.09 27.25 15.68
C MET A 114 3.80 28.01 16.81
N GLU A 115 3.13 29.01 17.38
CA GLU A 115 3.54 29.69 18.61
C GLU A 115 3.25 28.85 19.85
#